data_AF-A0A1B6K7B6-F1
#
_entry.id   AF-A0A1B6K7B6-F1
#
_cell.length_a   1.000
_cell.length_b   1.000
_cell.length_c   1.000
_cell.angle_alpha   90.00
_cell.angle_beta   90.00
_cell.angle_gamma   90.00
#
_symmetry.space_group_name_H-M   'P 1'
#
loop_
_entity.id
_entity.type
_entity.pdbx_description
1 polymer ?
#
loop_
_entity_poly.entity_id
_entity_poly.type
_entity_poly.pdbx_seq_one_letter_code
_entity_poly.pdbx_strand_id
1 'polypeptide(L)'
;MDEEEYERAAMLAEKYLDFQVLVDICQKTNNREKLNSYIEKFSDQGFSKFLFTWYIREHKQASLVQHCNERGGEQLVPLLSEQPSLSWLHDLALRQYRQAADTLTGLAQQETQLLQRKKSQLSLAKLALLASPDPCPGLEELNSALTLIAYQEQLPSTLLTSYGYDSDNMRLFSPSELIKLYISDENPASDDCITFTTALDVLSYVEHEQDRDELNSEIWTKAVLKDSWIDMDPNSPQSVVQQMFIFRLIDLCILRRCEDMVPSIEDLLACEELATLKENSTFLYLLQVGYEHFTKHTVMAM
;
A
#
# COMPACT_ATOMS: atom_id res chain seq x y z
N MET A 1 -38.55 -15.99 29.22
CA MET A 1 -39.85 -15.43 28.77
C MET A 1 -39.77 -14.97 27.33
N ASP A 2 -38.59 -14.62 26.82
CA ASP A 2 -38.44 -14.04 25.48
C ASP A 2 -38.54 -15.06 24.32
N GLU A 3 -38.14 -16.33 24.51
CA GLU A 3 -38.13 -17.33 23.42
C GLU A 3 -39.54 -17.67 22.88
N GLU A 4 -40.55 -17.82 23.74
CA GLU A 4 -41.93 -18.08 23.32
C GLU A 4 -42.55 -16.89 22.57
N GLU A 5 -42.16 -15.67 22.93
CA GLU A 5 -42.58 -14.45 22.25
C GLU A 5 -41.92 -14.32 20.87
N TYR A 6 -40.64 -14.68 20.76
CA TYR A 6 -39.94 -14.75 19.48
C TYR A 6 -40.53 -15.82 18.55
N GLU A 7 -40.95 -16.97 19.07
CA GLU A 7 -41.62 -17.99 18.25
C GLU A 7 -43.01 -17.57 17.79
N ARG A 8 -43.79 -16.89 18.63
CA ARG A 8 -45.08 -16.31 18.23
C ARG A 8 -44.92 -15.21 17.19
N ALA A 9 -43.91 -14.35 17.34
CA ALA A 9 -43.59 -13.31 16.37
C ALA A 9 -43.10 -13.91 15.05
N ALA A 10 -42.29 -14.97 15.07
CA ALA A 10 -41.84 -15.68 13.88
C ALA A 10 -43.02 -16.33 13.14
N MET A 11 -43.93 -17.01 13.84
CA MET A 11 -45.14 -17.58 13.22
C MET A 11 -46.03 -16.53 12.57
N LEU A 12 -46.16 -15.36 13.19
CA LEU A 12 -46.93 -14.24 12.64
C LEU A 12 -46.25 -13.68 11.39
N ALA A 13 -44.93 -13.48 11.45
CA ALA A 13 -44.14 -12.97 10.35
C ALA A 13 -44.08 -13.95 9.17
N GLU A 14 -44.03 -15.26 9.42
CA GLU A 14 -44.18 -16.31 8.38
C GLU A 14 -45.55 -16.21 7.69
N LYS A 15 -46.62 -15.99 8.45
CA LYS A 15 -47.99 -15.90 7.92
C LYS A 15 -48.21 -14.66 7.03
N TYR A 16 -47.60 -13.52 7.39
CA TYR A 16 -47.74 -12.27 6.64
C TYR A 16 -46.58 -12.00 5.69
N LEU A 17 -45.62 -12.91 5.58
CA LEU A 17 -44.41 -12.76 4.76
C LEU A 17 -43.61 -11.49 5.14
N ASP A 18 -43.59 -11.16 6.43
CA ASP A 18 -42.79 -10.05 6.94
C ASP A 18 -41.33 -10.51 7.12
N PHE A 19 -40.58 -10.43 6.01
CA PHE A 19 -39.20 -10.87 5.95
C PHE A 19 -38.28 -10.06 6.87
N GLN A 20 -38.62 -8.80 7.18
CA GLN A 20 -37.81 -7.97 8.07
C GLN A 20 -37.84 -8.52 9.50
N VAL A 21 -39.03 -8.83 10.00
CA VAL A 21 -39.21 -9.37 11.35
C VAL A 21 -38.57 -10.76 11.47
N LEU A 22 -38.65 -11.60 10.43
CA LEU A 22 -37.98 -12.91 10.43
C LEU A 22 -36.45 -12.78 10.55
N VAL A 23 -35.83 -11.88 9.78
CA VAL A 23 -34.39 -11.64 9.84
C VAL A 23 -33.98 -11.06 11.20
N ASP A 24 -34.74 -10.11 11.74
CA ASP A 24 -34.46 -9.49 13.04
C ASP A 24 -34.55 -10.50 14.19
N ILE A 25 -35.53 -11.41 14.15
CA ILE A 25 -35.67 -12.49 15.15
C ILE A 25 -34.50 -13.48 15.04
N CYS A 26 -34.15 -13.89 13.83
CA CYS A 26 -33.01 -14.79 13.59
C CYS A 26 -31.68 -14.20 14.09
N GLN A 27 -31.50 -12.88 14.00
CA GLN A 27 -30.30 -12.23 14.52
C GLN A 27 -30.29 -12.09 16.03
N LYS A 28 -31.42 -11.72 16.64
CA LYS A 28 -31.54 -11.62 18.11
C LYS A 28 -31.34 -12.97 18.79
N THR A 29 -31.79 -14.05 18.15
CA THR A 29 -31.64 -15.42 18.66
C THR A 29 -30.36 -16.11 18.18
N ASN A 30 -29.56 -15.46 17.32
CA ASN A 30 -28.40 -16.01 16.63
C ASN A 30 -28.65 -17.39 15.99
N ASN A 31 -29.89 -17.65 15.56
CA ASN A 31 -30.34 -18.96 15.11
C ASN A 31 -30.21 -19.07 13.58
N ARG A 32 -29.03 -19.50 13.14
CA ARG A 32 -28.65 -19.63 11.72
C ARG A 32 -29.39 -20.75 11.00
N GLU A 33 -29.74 -21.83 11.70
CA GLU A 33 -30.47 -22.95 11.12
C GLU A 33 -31.90 -22.55 10.71
N LYS A 34 -32.57 -21.78 11.58
CA LYS A 34 -33.90 -21.21 11.24
C LYS A 34 -33.81 -20.29 10.03
N LEU A 35 -32.78 -19.44 9.95
CA LEU A 35 -32.58 -18.55 8.79
C LEU A 35 -32.37 -19.34 7.49
N ASN A 36 -31.51 -20.36 7.49
CA ASN A 36 -31.29 -21.21 6.33
C ASN A 36 -32.57 -21.95 5.90
N SER A 37 -33.38 -22.39 6.86
CA SER A 37 -34.69 -22.98 6.56
C SER A 37 -35.65 -21.99 5.89
N TYR A 38 -35.58 -20.69 6.23
CA TYR A 38 -36.37 -19.64 5.59
C TYR A 38 -35.89 -19.31 4.18
N ILE A 39 -34.57 -19.35 3.95
CA ILE A 39 -33.99 -19.20 2.61
C ILE A 39 -34.53 -20.30 1.68
N GLU A 40 -34.54 -21.55 2.14
CA GLU A 40 -35.09 -22.65 1.34
C GLU A 40 -36.61 -22.52 1.13
N LYS A 41 -37.37 -22.29 2.21
CA LYS A 41 -38.84 -22.22 2.19
C LYS A 41 -39.40 -21.06 1.35
N PHE A 42 -38.73 -19.91 1.38
CA PHE A 42 -39.19 -18.68 0.73
C PHE A 42 -38.32 -18.26 -0.47
N SER A 43 -37.57 -19.21 -1.02
CA SER A 43 -36.72 -19.02 -2.19
C SER A 43 -37.46 -18.42 -3.39
N ASP A 44 -38.62 -18.99 -3.73
CA ASP A 44 -39.49 -18.54 -4.83
C ASP A 44 -40.13 -17.16 -4.59
N GLN A 45 -40.17 -16.70 -3.33
CA GLN A 45 -40.79 -15.44 -2.92
C GLN A 45 -39.79 -14.29 -2.82
N GLY A 46 -38.53 -14.53 -3.18
CA GLY A 46 -37.48 -13.51 -3.21
C GLY A 46 -36.88 -13.20 -1.84
N PHE A 47 -37.02 -14.08 -0.85
CA PHE A 47 -36.41 -13.91 0.47
C PHE A 47 -34.89 -13.73 0.39
N SER A 48 -34.22 -14.47 -0.49
CA SER A 48 -32.77 -14.37 -0.73
C SER A 48 -32.35 -12.96 -1.20
N LYS A 49 -33.17 -12.31 -2.04
CA LYS A 49 -32.95 -10.91 -2.49
C LYS A 49 -33.16 -9.90 -1.37
N PHE A 50 -34.21 -10.10 -0.57
CA PHE A 50 -34.47 -9.25 0.59
C PHE A 50 -33.33 -9.37 1.61
N LEU A 51 -32.91 -10.59 1.93
CA LEU A 51 -31.83 -10.90 2.86
C LEU A 51 -30.51 -10.26 2.40
N PHE A 52 -30.18 -10.39 1.12
CA PHE A 52 -29.02 -9.73 0.52
C PHE A 52 -29.06 -8.21 0.68
N THR A 53 -30.18 -7.59 0.32
CA THR A 53 -30.39 -6.13 0.45
C THR A 53 -30.29 -5.67 1.90
N TRP A 54 -30.83 -6.46 2.83
CA TRP A 54 -30.77 -6.21 4.26
C TRP A 54 -29.32 -6.28 4.77
N TYR A 55 -28.53 -7.30 4.38
CA TYR A 55 -27.12 -7.41 4.80
C TYR A 55 -26.26 -6.25 4.29
N ILE A 56 -26.53 -5.76 3.09
CA ILE A 56 -25.86 -4.59 2.53
C ILE A 56 -26.20 -3.33 3.33
N ARG A 57 -27.50 -3.11 3.62
CA ARG A 57 -27.97 -1.93 4.37
C ARG A 57 -27.38 -1.86 5.77
N GLU A 58 -27.21 -3.01 6.42
CA GLU A 58 -26.71 -3.10 7.79
C GLU A 58 -25.18 -3.17 7.89
N HIS A 59 -24.45 -3.03 6.76
CA HIS A 59 -22.99 -3.18 6.67
C HIS A 59 -22.44 -4.53 7.20
N LYS A 60 -23.26 -5.58 7.22
CA LYS A 60 -22.90 -6.92 7.73
C LYS A 60 -22.40 -7.84 6.61
N GLN A 61 -21.47 -7.34 5.80
CA GLN A 61 -20.90 -8.08 4.65
C GLN A 61 -20.16 -9.36 5.08
N ALA A 62 -19.49 -9.35 6.22
CA ALA A 62 -18.81 -10.55 6.75
C ALA A 62 -19.80 -11.69 7.04
N SER A 63 -20.96 -11.37 7.61
CA SER A 63 -22.02 -12.35 7.85
C SER A 63 -22.62 -12.85 6.55
N LEU A 64 -22.78 -11.98 5.54
CA LEU A 64 -23.26 -12.36 4.22
C LEU A 64 -22.34 -13.40 3.57
N VAL A 65 -21.03 -13.18 3.58
CA VAL A 65 -20.04 -14.12 3.04
C VAL A 65 -20.08 -15.45 3.77
N GLN A 66 -20.20 -15.41 5.11
CA GLN A 66 -20.33 -16.62 5.89
C GLN A 66 -21.56 -17.44 5.47
N HIS A 67 -22.71 -16.77 5.28
CA HIS A 67 -23.93 -17.43 4.84
C HIS A 67 -23.89 -17.92 3.38
N CYS A 68 -23.09 -17.30 2.51
CA CYS A 68 -22.86 -17.81 1.14
C CYS A 68 -22.16 -19.17 1.14
N ASN A 69 -21.37 -19.47 2.18
CA ASN A 69 -20.70 -20.77 2.36
C ASN A 69 -21.55 -21.79 3.12
N GLU A 70 -22.73 -21.40 3.62
CA GLU A 70 -23.67 -22.25 4.35
C GLU A 70 -24.77 -22.81 3.42
N ARG A 71 -25.54 -23.79 3.89
CA ARG A 71 -26.65 -24.38 3.12
C ARG A 71 -27.69 -23.31 2.79
N GLY A 72 -28.08 -23.20 1.52
CA GLY A 72 -28.97 -22.15 1.00
C GLY A 72 -28.24 -20.91 0.45
N GLY A 73 -26.93 -20.79 0.67
CA GLY A 73 -26.09 -19.70 0.16
C GLY A 73 -25.97 -19.66 -1.36
N GLU A 74 -26.23 -20.78 -2.05
CA GLU A 74 -26.22 -20.87 -3.52
C GLU A 74 -27.15 -19.85 -4.20
N GLN A 75 -28.24 -19.46 -3.54
CA GLN A 75 -29.16 -18.44 -4.07
C GLN A 75 -28.67 -17.00 -3.85
N LEU A 76 -27.76 -16.80 -2.91
CA LEU A 76 -27.13 -15.51 -2.62
C LEU A 76 -25.93 -15.26 -3.53
N VAL A 77 -25.27 -16.31 -4.00
CA VAL A 77 -24.11 -16.25 -4.90
C VAL A 77 -24.41 -15.42 -6.16
N PRO A 78 -25.48 -15.66 -6.95
CA PRO A 78 -25.82 -14.83 -8.11
C PRO A 78 -26.02 -13.35 -7.79
N LEU A 79 -26.54 -13.03 -6.60
CA LEU A 79 -26.82 -11.66 -6.18
C LEU A 79 -25.53 -10.88 -5.85
N LEU A 80 -24.47 -11.57 -5.44
CA LEU A 80 -23.14 -10.96 -5.25
C LEU A 80 -22.60 -10.37 -6.56
N SER A 81 -22.91 -10.98 -7.71
CA SER A 81 -22.49 -10.48 -9.02
C SER A 81 -23.16 -9.16 -9.41
N GLU A 82 -24.32 -8.83 -8.81
CA GLU A 82 -25.03 -7.57 -9.06
C GLU A 82 -24.31 -6.36 -8.43
N GLN A 83 -23.38 -6.59 -7.49
CA GLN A 83 -22.57 -5.57 -6.83
C GLN A 83 -21.11 -5.65 -7.26
N PRO A 84 -20.57 -4.66 -8.00
CA PRO A 84 -19.18 -4.68 -8.49
C PRO A 84 -18.12 -4.81 -7.39
N SER A 85 -18.41 -4.36 -6.17
CA SER A 85 -17.49 -4.45 -5.02
C SER A 85 -17.45 -5.83 -4.36
N LEU A 86 -18.43 -6.69 -4.64
CA LEU A 86 -18.58 -8.02 -4.05
C LEU A 86 -18.51 -9.14 -5.10
N SER A 87 -18.39 -8.81 -6.38
CA SER A 87 -18.30 -9.80 -7.48
C SER A 87 -17.14 -10.77 -7.29
N TRP A 88 -16.01 -10.31 -6.74
CA TRP A 88 -14.86 -11.16 -6.44
C TRP A 88 -15.19 -12.33 -5.49
N LEU A 89 -16.16 -12.16 -4.58
CA LEU A 89 -16.60 -13.24 -3.68
C LEU A 89 -17.37 -14.33 -4.42
N HIS A 90 -18.21 -13.91 -5.38
CA HIS A 90 -18.90 -14.82 -6.29
C HIS A 90 -17.89 -15.60 -7.12
N ASP A 91 -16.91 -14.91 -7.70
CA ASP A 91 -15.90 -15.52 -8.56
C ASP A 91 -15.02 -16.50 -7.78
N LEU A 92 -14.68 -16.20 -6.52
CA LEU A 92 -14.02 -17.14 -5.62
C LEU A 92 -14.86 -18.40 -5.33
N ALA A 93 -16.17 -18.23 -5.10
CA ALA A 93 -17.08 -19.36 -4.88
C ALA A 93 -17.16 -20.28 -6.10
N LEU A 94 -17.13 -19.71 -7.31
CA LEU A 94 -17.08 -20.44 -8.58
C LEU A 94 -15.68 -20.94 -8.97
N ARG A 95 -14.65 -20.73 -8.12
CA ARG A 95 -13.24 -21.05 -8.40
C ARG A 95 -12.67 -20.34 -9.62
N GLN A 96 -13.26 -19.21 -10.00
CA GLN A 96 -12.80 -18.32 -11.06
C GLN A 96 -11.76 -17.34 -10.50
N TYR A 97 -10.63 -17.88 -10.02
CA TYR A 97 -9.64 -17.09 -9.28
C TYR A 97 -9.05 -15.92 -10.08
N ARG A 98 -8.93 -16.06 -11.40
CA ARG A 98 -8.44 -14.99 -12.27
C ARG A 98 -9.38 -13.79 -12.31
N GLN A 99 -10.68 -14.02 -12.45
CA GLN A 99 -11.69 -12.96 -12.46
C GLN A 99 -11.79 -12.29 -11.08
N ALA A 100 -11.69 -13.08 -10.01
CA ALA A 100 -11.59 -12.55 -8.64
C ALA A 100 -10.36 -11.65 -8.46
N ALA A 101 -9.21 -12.02 -9.03
CA ALA A 101 -8.01 -11.19 -8.97
C ALA A 101 -8.15 -9.89 -9.76
N ASP A 102 -8.71 -9.93 -10.98
CA ASP A 102 -8.91 -8.75 -11.82
C ASP A 102 -9.85 -7.74 -11.14
N THR A 103 -10.95 -8.23 -10.56
CA THR A 103 -11.92 -7.40 -9.83
C THR A 103 -11.30 -6.82 -8.56
N LEU A 104 -10.56 -7.61 -7.76
CA LEU A 104 -9.84 -7.12 -6.58
C LEU A 104 -8.77 -6.08 -6.93
N THR A 105 -8.09 -6.25 -8.07
CA THR A 105 -7.08 -5.30 -8.56
C THR A 105 -7.75 -3.98 -8.96
N GLY A 106 -8.88 -4.03 -9.67
CA GLY A 106 -9.66 -2.83 -9.98
C GLY A 106 -10.18 -2.11 -8.73
N LEU A 107 -10.65 -2.86 -7.72
CA LEU A 107 -11.07 -2.28 -6.45
C LEU A 107 -9.89 -1.63 -5.69
N ALA A 108 -8.71 -2.25 -5.72
CA ALA A 108 -7.50 -1.69 -5.13
C ALA A 108 -7.05 -0.39 -5.82
N GLN A 109 -7.20 -0.29 -7.15
CA GLN A 109 -6.89 0.93 -7.89
C GLN A 109 -7.82 2.09 -7.51
N GLN A 110 -9.10 1.80 -7.26
CA GLN A 110 -10.10 2.78 -6.84
C GLN A 110 -9.96 3.18 -5.36
N GLU A 111 -9.27 2.38 -4.55
CA GLU A 111 -9.07 2.65 -3.13
C GLU A 111 -8.01 3.75 -2.92
N THR A 112 -8.48 4.88 -2.40
CA THR A 112 -7.67 6.08 -2.13
C THR A 112 -7.76 6.55 -0.68
N GLN A 113 -8.61 5.93 0.14
CA GLN A 113 -8.91 6.41 1.48
C GLN A 113 -8.09 5.69 2.55
N LEU A 114 -8.00 4.37 2.48
CA LEU A 114 -7.40 3.55 3.55
C LEU A 114 -6.29 2.65 3.02
N LEU A 115 -5.07 2.85 3.53
CA LEU A 115 -3.89 2.05 3.17
C LEU A 115 -4.13 0.56 3.44
N GLN A 116 -4.64 0.23 4.63
CA GLN A 116 -4.88 -1.16 5.05
C GLN A 116 -5.92 -1.86 4.16
N ARG A 117 -6.91 -1.11 3.66
CA ARG A 117 -7.91 -1.65 2.74
C ARG A 117 -7.31 -1.97 1.38
N LYS A 118 -6.53 -1.04 0.80
CA LYS A 118 -5.81 -1.27 -0.45
C LYS A 118 -4.85 -2.45 -0.34
N LYS A 119 -4.08 -2.52 0.76
CA LYS A 119 -3.18 -3.65 1.06
C LYS A 119 -3.92 -4.97 1.09
N SER A 120 -5.05 -5.03 1.78
CA SER A 120 -5.86 -6.24 1.88
C SER A 120 -6.39 -6.68 0.51
N GLN A 121 -6.89 -5.73 -0.30
CA GLN A 121 -7.37 -6.00 -1.66
C GLN A 121 -6.25 -6.51 -2.57
N LEU A 122 -5.08 -5.87 -2.59
CA LEU A 122 -3.92 -6.30 -3.39
C LEU A 122 -3.36 -7.66 -2.93
N SER A 123 -3.32 -7.89 -1.61
CA SER A 123 -2.86 -9.17 -1.05
C SER A 123 -3.81 -10.31 -1.43
N LEU A 124 -5.12 -10.08 -1.35
CA LEU A 124 -6.12 -11.03 -1.81
C LEU A 124 -6.06 -11.25 -3.33
N ALA A 125 -5.86 -10.19 -4.12
CA ALA A 125 -5.67 -10.30 -5.57
C ALA A 125 -4.46 -11.17 -5.91
N LYS A 126 -3.34 -10.94 -5.24
CA LYS A 126 -2.12 -11.74 -5.38
C LYS A 126 -2.35 -13.21 -5.01
N LEU A 127 -3.02 -13.48 -3.89
CA LEU A 127 -3.35 -14.86 -3.49
C LEU A 127 -4.28 -15.54 -4.50
N ALA A 128 -5.28 -14.81 -5.03
CA ALA A 128 -6.17 -15.33 -6.06
C ALA A 128 -5.43 -15.64 -7.36
N LEU A 129 -4.51 -14.78 -7.83
CA LEU A 129 -3.65 -15.10 -8.97
C LEU A 129 -2.79 -16.33 -8.73
N LEU A 130 -2.12 -16.41 -7.56
CA LEU A 130 -1.27 -17.55 -7.22
C LEU A 130 -2.04 -18.88 -7.11
N ALA A 131 -3.33 -18.81 -6.75
CA ALA A 131 -4.22 -19.97 -6.73
C ALA A 131 -4.74 -20.36 -8.13
N SER A 132 -4.59 -19.49 -9.13
CA SER A 132 -5.01 -19.77 -10.49
C SER A 132 -4.04 -20.75 -11.18
N PRO A 133 -4.53 -21.67 -12.02
CA PRO A 133 -3.69 -22.71 -12.65
C PRO A 133 -2.84 -22.20 -13.83
N ASP A 134 -3.13 -21.00 -14.34
CA ASP A 134 -2.50 -20.43 -15.53
C ASP A 134 -1.30 -19.54 -15.16
N PRO A 135 -0.34 -19.31 -16.08
CA PRO A 135 0.69 -18.29 -15.90
C PRO A 135 0.03 -16.93 -15.62
N CYS A 136 0.61 -16.20 -14.68
CA CYS A 136 0.05 -14.99 -14.05
C CYS A 136 0.64 -13.70 -14.65
N PRO A 137 0.20 -13.22 -15.83
CA PRO A 137 0.53 -11.87 -16.26
C PRO A 137 -0.07 -10.88 -15.26
N GLY A 138 0.71 -9.90 -14.80
CA GLY A 138 0.29 -8.90 -13.80
C GLY A 138 0.72 -9.18 -12.35
N LEU A 139 1.36 -10.32 -12.06
CA LEU A 139 1.90 -10.58 -10.71
C LEU A 139 3.00 -9.57 -10.33
N GLU A 140 3.81 -9.14 -11.30
CA GLU A 140 4.87 -8.15 -11.09
C GLU A 140 4.29 -6.77 -10.74
N GLU A 141 3.23 -6.33 -11.42
CA GLU A 141 2.52 -5.08 -11.12
C GLU A 141 1.88 -5.10 -9.73
N LEU A 142 1.29 -6.24 -9.33
CA LEU A 142 0.78 -6.40 -7.97
C LEU A 142 1.90 -6.38 -6.92
N ASN A 143 3.03 -7.02 -7.22
CA ASN A 143 4.19 -6.99 -6.34
C ASN A 143 4.73 -5.57 -6.19
N SER A 144 4.81 -4.80 -7.28
CA SER A 144 5.29 -3.42 -7.27
C SER A 144 4.33 -2.48 -6.50
N ALA A 145 3.02 -2.70 -6.61
CA ALA A 145 2.04 -1.97 -5.80
C ALA A 145 2.13 -2.33 -4.30
N LEU A 146 2.40 -3.59 -3.97
CA LEU A 146 2.58 -4.04 -2.58
C LEU A 146 3.91 -3.56 -1.98
N THR A 147 4.99 -3.45 -2.76
CA THR A 147 6.26 -2.87 -2.28
C THR A 147 6.12 -1.39 -1.96
N LEU A 148 5.36 -0.62 -2.75
CA LEU A 148 5.02 0.77 -2.41
C LEU A 148 4.30 0.90 -1.06
N ILE A 149 3.32 0.03 -0.81
CA ILE A 149 2.62 -0.01 0.48
C ILE A 149 3.60 -0.37 1.60
N ALA A 150 4.52 -1.31 1.35
CA ALA A 150 5.52 -1.71 2.35
C ALA A 150 6.46 -0.55 2.73
N TYR A 151 6.87 0.29 1.77
CA TYR A 151 7.63 1.51 2.08
C TYR A 151 6.81 2.44 2.99
N GLN A 152 5.55 2.70 2.65
CA GLN A 152 4.69 3.55 3.48
C GLN A 152 4.50 2.98 4.91
N GLU A 153 4.39 1.67 5.08
CA GLU A 153 4.27 1.02 6.40
C GLU A 153 5.57 1.07 7.24
N GLN A 154 6.72 1.24 6.61
CA GLN A 154 8.01 1.36 7.29
C GLN A 154 8.26 2.75 7.87
N LEU A 155 7.39 3.74 7.59
CA LEU A 155 7.52 5.08 8.15
C LEU A 155 7.43 5.06 9.69
N PRO A 156 8.33 5.75 10.42
CA PRO A 156 8.27 5.82 11.87
C PRO A 156 6.96 6.43 12.38
N SER A 157 6.34 5.82 13.39
CA SER A 157 5.12 6.34 14.02
C SER A 157 5.32 7.71 14.67
N THR A 158 6.54 8.01 15.12
CA THR A 158 6.93 9.32 15.66
C THR A 158 6.82 10.42 14.61
N LEU A 159 7.30 10.16 13.39
CA LEU A 159 7.15 11.05 12.24
C LEU A 159 5.67 11.26 11.91
N LEU A 160 4.90 10.17 11.82
CA LEU A 160 3.49 10.26 11.49
C LEU A 160 2.72 11.12 12.52
N THR A 161 3.05 10.97 13.81
CA THR A 161 2.45 11.75 14.89
C THR A 161 2.85 13.23 14.81
N SER A 162 4.09 13.56 14.43
CA SER A 162 4.53 14.97 14.31
C SER A 162 3.79 15.72 13.22
N TYR A 163 3.42 15.04 12.13
CA TYR A 163 2.56 15.58 11.07
C TYR A 163 1.05 15.42 11.35
N GLY A 164 0.66 14.85 12.48
CA GLY A 164 -0.74 14.69 12.90
C GLY A 164 -1.49 13.57 12.19
N TYR A 165 -0.80 12.58 11.62
CA TYR A 165 -1.40 11.41 11.01
C TYR A 165 -1.73 10.33 12.05
N ASP A 166 -2.87 9.67 11.84
CA ASP A 166 -3.26 8.46 12.59
C ASP A 166 -2.49 7.25 12.03
N SER A 167 -1.78 6.52 12.90
CA SER A 167 -1.05 5.30 12.51
C SER A 167 -1.98 4.17 12.11
N ASP A 168 -3.18 4.12 12.69
CA ASP A 168 -4.11 3.01 12.51
C ASP A 168 -4.97 3.21 11.25
N ASN A 169 -5.38 4.45 10.98
CA ASN A 169 -6.18 4.82 9.80
C ASN A 169 -5.39 5.70 8.82
N MET A 170 -4.25 5.17 8.37
CA MET A 170 -3.38 5.91 7.46
C MET A 170 -4.02 6.06 6.07
N ARG A 171 -4.05 7.32 5.58
CA ARG A 171 -4.38 7.63 4.19
C ARG A 171 -3.30 7.09 3.24
N LEU A 172 -3.59 7.01 1.95
CA LEU A 172 -2.56 6.70 0.96
C LEU A 172 -1.72 7.94 0.65
N PHE A 173 -0.40 7.77 0.67
CA PHE A 173 0.53 8.78 0.19
C PHE A 173 0.92 8.49 -1.26
N SER A 174 1.08 9.55 -2.04
CA SER A 174 1.72 9.47 -3.35
C SER A 174 3.22 9.17 -3.21
N PRO A 175 3.87 8.59 -4.24
CA PRO A 175 5.32 8.37 -4.23
C PRO A 175 6.11 9.66 -3.91
N SER A 176 5.70 10.80 -4.45
CA SER A 176 6.32 12.10 -4.22
C SER A 176 6.17 12.57 -2.76
N GLU A 177 5.00 12.40 -2.14
CA GLU A 177 4.80 12.69 -0.71
C GLU A 177 5.65 11.77 0.16
N LEU A 178 5.73 10.49 -0.20
CA LEU A 178 6.49 9.49 0.54
C LEU A 178 7.99 9.81 0.55
N ILE A 179 8.55 10.21 -0.60
CA ILE A 179 9.94 10.67 -0.72
C ILE A 179 10.19 11.86 0.20
N LYS A 180 9.30 12.87 0.18
CA LYS A 180 9.42 14.07 1.03
C LYS A 180 9.38 13.74 2.52
N LEU A 181 8.58 12.76 2.93
CA LEU A 181 8.55 12.27 4.31
C LEU A 181 9.86 11.57 4.70
N TYR A 182 10.44 10.76 3.81
CA TYR A 182 11.71 10.09 4.07
C TYR A 182 12.89 11.05 4.23
N ILE A 183 12.99 12.07 3.37
CA ILE A 183 14.09 13.05 3.40
C ILE A 183 13.87 14.20 4.40
N SER A 184 12.72 14.23 5.08
CA SER A 184 12.42 15.30 6.03
C SER A 184 13.38 15.28 7.22
N ASP A 185 13.76 16.47 7.70
CA ASP A 185 14.64 16.61 8.88
C ASP A 185 13.95 16.16 10.18
N GLU A 186 12.62 16.14 10.19
CA GLU A 186 11.78 15.60 11.28
C GLU A 186 11.80 14.06 11.35
N ASN A 187 12.34 13.39 10.32
CA ASN A 187 12.50 11.95 10.33
C ASN A 187 13.67 11.56 11.26
N PRO A 188 13.42 10.79 12.33
CA PRO A 188 14.50 10.35 13.22
C PRO A 188 15.49 9.41 12.53
N ALA A 189 15.10 8.80 11.41
CA ALA A 189 15.97 7.95 10.60
C ALA A 189 16.62 8.70 9.42
N SER A 190 16.48 10.02 9.33
CA SER A 190 17.11 10.83 8.27
C SER A 190 18.64 10.83 8.32
N ASP A 191 19.23 10.40 9.44
CA ASP A 191 20.69 10.28 9.56
C ASP A 191 21.23 8.93 9.03
N ASP A 192 20.34 7.99 8.68
CA ASP A 192 20.72 6.70 8.11
C ASP A 192 20.66 6.75 6.58
N CYS A 193 21.77 6.44 5.89
CA CYS A 193 21.78 6.38 4.41
C CYS A 193 20.74 5.42 3.83
N ILE A 194 20.28 4.44 4.61
CA ILE A 194 19.23 3.50 4.22
C ILE A 194 17.93 4.25 3.87
N THR A 195 17.54 5.28 4.64
CA THR A 195 16.29 6.03 4.36
C THR A 195 16.37 6.79 3.03
N PHE A 196 17.54 7.33 2.70
CA PHE A 196 17.78 7.97 1.40
C PHE A 196 17.75 6.93 0.28
N THR A 197 18.35 5.74 0.46
CA THR A 197 18.22 4.68 -0.53
C THR A 197 16.79 4.17 -0.72
N THR A 198 15.97 4.15 0.33
CA THR A 198 14.54 3.83 0.18
C THR A 198 13.80 4.94 -0.56
N ALA A 199 14.14 6.21 -0.34
CA ALA A 199 13.57 7.32 -1.12
C ALA A 199 13.93 7.20 -2.61
N LEU A 200 15.19 6.83 -2.92
CA LEU A 200 15.63 6.54 -4.28
C LEU A 200 14.89 5.36 -4.91
N ASP A 201 14.55 4.32 -4.13
CA ASP A 201 13.73 3.22 -4.64
C ASP A 201 12.31 3.68 -5.00
N VAL A 202 11.73 4.54 -4.18
CA VAL A 202 10.39 5.11 -4.40
C VAL A 202 10.36 5.99 -5.65
N LEU A 203 11.48 6.62 -6.05
CA LEU A 203 11.56 7.42 -7.30
C LEU A 203 11.16 6.62 -8.54
N SER A 204 11.47 5.32 -8.58
CA SER A 204 11.12 4.47 -9.72
C SER A 204 9.61 4.37 -9.97
N TYR A 205 8.79 4.72 -8.98
CA TYR A 205 7.33 4.70 -9.04
C TYR A 205 6.71 6.06 -9.35
N VAL A 206 7.51 7.12 -9.52
CA VAL A 206 7.03 8.44 -9.94
C VAL A 206 6.76 8.39 -11.45
N GLU A 207 5.53 8.72 -11.87
CA GLU A 207 5.11 8.63 -13.27
C GLU A 207 5.73 9.71 -14.16
N HIS A 208 5.88 10.93 -13.65
CA HIS A 208 6.39 12.07 -14.40
C HIS A 208 7.92 12.16 -14.29
N GLU A 209 8.60 12.19 -15.44
CA GLU A 209 10.07 12.26 -15.52
C GLU A 209 10.61 13.57 -14.92
N GLN A 210 9.95 14.70 -15.17
CA GLN A 210 10.32 16.00 -14.59
C GLN A 210 10.27 15.97 -13.06
N ASP A 211 9.17 15.50 -12.48
CA ASP A 211 9.04 15.35 -11.03
C ASP A 211 10.08 14.39 -10.46
N ARG A 212 10.43 13.34 -11.20
CA ARG A 212 11.46 12.37 -10.80
C ARG A 212 12.83 13.03 -10.73
N ASP A 213 13.21 13.81 -11.73
CA ASP A 213 14.51 14.50 -11.77
C ASP A 213 14.62 15.58 -10.68
N GLU A 214 13.53 16.32 -10.45
CA GLU A 214 13.44 17.31 -9.37
C GLU A 214 13.56 16.65 -8.00
N LEU A 215 12.82 15.57 -7.73
CA LEU A 215 12.88 14.83 -6.47
C LEU A 215 14.24 14.14 -6.28
N ASN A 216 14.85 13.61 -7.34
CA ASN A 216 16.19 13.06 -7.27
C ASN A 216 17.20 14.14 -6.84
N SER A 217 17.13 15.30 -7.47
CA SER A 217 17.97 16.46 -7.10
C SER A 217 17.74 16.90 -5.65
N GLU A 218 16.49 16.90 -5.18
CA GLU A 218 16.12 17.21 -3.79
C GLU A 218 16.74 16.20 -2.79
N ILE A 219 16.64 14.89 -3.08
CA ILE A 219 17.23 13.82 -2.25
C ILE A 219 18.74 14.02 -2.12
N TRP A 220 19.45 14.23 -3.23
CA TRP A 220 20.90 14.38 -3.21
C TRP A 220 21.34 15.70 -2.58
N THR A 221 20.59 16.78 -2.78
CA THR A 221 20.84 18.06 -2.12
C THR A 221 20.71 17.93 -0.60
N LYS A 222 19.65 17.29 -0.12
CA LYS A 222 19.48 17.00 1.31
C LYS A 222 20.58 16.09 1.86
N ALA A 223 21.05 15.11 1.08
CA ALA A 223 22.17 14.26 1.46
C ALA A 223 23.48 15.06 1.62
N VAL A 224 23.75 16.02 0.72
CA VAL A 224 24.93 16.90 0.80
C VAL A 224 24.88 17.80 2.03
N LEU A 225 23.69 18.31 2.38
CA LEU A 225 23.49 19.20 3.52
C LEU A 225 23.63 18.49 4.88
N LYS A 226 23.57 17.15 4.91
CA LYS A 226 23.84 16.36 6.13
C LYS A 226 25.33 16.31 6.47
N ASP A 227 26.21 16.53 5.51
CA ASP A 227 27.66 16.50 5.73
C ASP A 227 28.20 17.83 6.29
N SER A 228 29.15 17.75 7.23
CA SER A 228 29.91 18.91 7.70
C SER A 228 31.16 19.11 6.84
N TRP A 229 31.24 20.26 6.17
CA TRP A 229 32.30 20.57 5.19
C TRP A 229 33.39 21.52 5.72
N ILE A 230 33.35 21.89 7.00
CA ILE A 230 34.11 23.03 7.55
C ILE A 230 35.39 22.60 8.31
N ASP A 231 35.45 21.40 8.89
CA ASP A 231 36.55 20.96 9.77
C ASP A 231 37.25 19.67 9.30
N MET A 232 37.49 19.54 7.99
CA MET A 232 38.07 18.30 7.43
C MET A 232 39.59 18.35 7.33
N ASP A 233 40.25 17.33 7.89
CA ASP A 233 41.71 17.18 7.90
C ASP A 233 42.24 16.97 6.47
N PRO A 234 43.02 17.92 5.90
CA PRO A 234 43.46 17.86 4.50
C PRO A 234 44.54 16.78 4.24
N ASN A 235 45.08 16.15 5.28
CA ASN A 235 46.15 15.16 5.17
C ASN A 235 45.66 13.74 4.83
N SER A 236 44.35 13.48 4.87
CA SER A 236 43.77 12.16 4.53
C SER A 236 42.40 12.30 3.86
N PRO A 237 42.33 12.89 2.64
CA PRO A 237 41.05 13.17 1.98
C PRO A 237 40.24 11.90 1.69
N GLN A 238 40.89 10.76 1.47
CA GLN A 238 40.21 9.49 1.16
C GLN A 238 39.41 8.91 2.33
N SER A 239 39.98 8.91 3.55
CA SER A 239 39.26 8.42 4.74
C SER A 239 38.11 9.34 5.12
N VAL A 240 38.26 10.63 4.85
CA VAL A 240 37.24 11.65 5.05
C VAL A 240 36.08 11.45 4.09
N VAL A 241 36.36 11.28 2.80
CA VAL A 241 35.35 11.01 1.75
C VAL A 241 34.53 9.77 2.09
N GLN A 242 35.15 8.66 2.51
CA GLN A 242 34.42 7.43 2.90
C GLN A 242 33.50 7.60 4.12
N GLN A 243 33.77 8.59 4.97
CA GLN A 243 32.96 8.86 6.16
C GLN A 243 31.80 9.81 5.90
N MET A 244 31.79 10.53 4.77
CA MET A 244 30.72 11.45 4.42
C MET A 244 29.45 10.71 3.97
N PHE A 245 28.30 11.29 4.32
CA PHE A 245 26.98 10.78 4.03
C PHE A 245 26.75 10.63 2.53
N ILE A 246 27.10 11.63 1.71
CA ILE A 246 26.91 11.58 0.26
C ILE A 246 27.66 10.41 -0.38
N PHE A 247 28.90 10.14 0.03
CA PHE A 247 29.70 9.08 -0.58
C PHE A 247 29.30 7.69 -0.09
N ARG A 248 28.87 7.56 1.18
CA ARG A 248 28.22 6.32 1.64
C ARG A 248 26.94 6.03 0.86
N LEU A 249 26.16 7.05 0.54
CA LEU A 249 24.96 6.91 -0.29
C LEU A 249 25.31 6.48 -1.72
N ILE A 250 26.35 7.06 -2.33
CA ILE A 250 26.88 6.66 -3.63
C ILE A 250 27.36 5.20 -3.62
N ASP A 251 28.15 4.81 -2.61
CA ASP A 251 28.64 3.43 -2.46
C ASP A 251 27.48 2.43 -2.34
N LEU A 252 26.42 2.79 -1.61
CA LEU A 252 25.20 1.98 -1.55
C LEU A 252 24.49 1.90 -2.90
N CYS A 253 24.45 2.98 -3.69
CA CYS A 253 23.88 2.95 -5.04
C CYS A 253 24.66 2.02 -5.97
N ILE A 254 25.99 2.02 -5.91
CA ILE A 254 26.85 1.08 -6.68
C ILE A 254 26.55 -0.36 -6.27
N LEU A 255 26.52 -0.66 -4.96
CA LEU A 255 26.24 -2.00 -4.46
C LEU A 255 24.87 -2.52 -4.91
N ARG A 256 23.90 -1.62 -5.06
CA ARG A 256 22.54 -1.91 -5.50
C ARG A 256 22.34 -1.87 -7.02
N ARG A 257 23.37 -1.50 -7.78
CA ARG A 257 23.34 -1.30 -9.24
C ARG A 257 22.33 -0.24 -9.70
N CYS A 258 22.22 0.84 -8.93
CA CYS A 258 21.38 2.01 -9.23
C CYS A 258 22.25 3.25 -9.53
N GLU A 259 23.34 3.07 -10.28
CA GLU A 259 24.31 4.13 -10.59
C GLU A 259 23.68 5.25 -11.43
N ASP A 260 22.67 4.92 -12.24
CA ASP A 260 21.91 5.86 -13.07
C ASP A 260 21.17 6.94 -12.26
N MET A 261 20.93 6.71 -10.97
CA MET A 261 20.25 7.66 -10.08
C MET A 261 21.20 8.69 -9.47
N VAL A 262 22.52 8.51 -9.62
CA VAL A 262 23.53 9.42 -9.08
C VAL A 262 23.65 10.64 -10.01
N PRO A 263 23.40 11.87 -9.53
CA PRO A 263 23.49 13.07 -10.36
C PRO A 263 24.94 13.36 -10.73
N SER A 264 25.12 14.03 -11.87
CA SER A 264 26.45 14.52 -12.26
C SER A 264 26.91 15.62 -11.30
N ILE A 265 28.23 15.86 -11.25
CA ILE A 265 28.80 16.97 -10.47
C ILE A 265 28.19 18.31 -10.93
N GLU A 266 27.96 18.47 -12.23
CA GLU A 266 27.43 19.70 -12.82
C GLU A 266 25.98 19.95 -12.38
N ASP A 267 25.14 18.90 -12.35
CA ASP A 267 23.74 19.00 -11.92
C ASP A 267 23.63 19.27 -10.41
N LEU A 268 24.48 18.63 -9.61
CA LEU A 268 24.53 18.85 -8.18
C LEU A 268 25.02 20.29 -7.88
N LEU A 269 26.00 20.78 -8.63
CA LEU A 269 26.46 22.18 -8.56
C LEU A 269 25.52 23.18 -9.23
N ALA A 270 24.50 22.74 -9.98
CA ALA A 270 23.47 23.64 -10.53
C ALA A 270 22.43 24.02 -9.47
N CYS A 271 22.21 23.18 -8.46
CA CYS A 271 21.20 23.39 -7.42
C CYS A 271 21.44 24.69 -6.62
N GLU A 272 20.40 25.53 -6.50
CA GLU A 272 20.48 26.83 -5.82
C GLU A 272 20.67 26.69 -4.30
N GLU A 273 20.12 25.63 -3.70
CA GLU A 273 20.20 25.37 -2.26
C GLU A 273 21.64 25.15 -1.77
N LEU A 274 22.55 24.75 -2.65
CA LEU A 274 23.97 24.55 -2.37
C LEU A 274 24.82 25.81 -2.61
N ALA A 275 24.21 26.96 -2.96
CA ALA A 275 24.95 28.18 -3.31
C ALA A 275 25.95 28.63 -2.24
N THR A 276 25.62 28.48 -0.96
CA THR A 276 26.51 28.82 0.17
C THR A 276 27.71 27.89 0.27
N LEU A 277 27.56 26.63 -0.12
CA LEU A 277 28.63 25.62 -0.12
C LEU A 277 29.54 25.72 -1.35
N LYS A 278 29.04 26.27 -2.46
CA LYS A 278 29.84 26.53 -3.67
C LYS A 278 30.97 27.53 -3.44
N GLU A 279 30.83 28.42 -2.46
CA GLU A 279 31.87 29.38 -2.10
C GLU A 279 33.05 28.72 -1.35
N ASN A 280 32.87 27.49 -0.83
CA ASN A 280 33.88 26.76 -0.09
C ASN A 280 34.77 25.93 -1.03
N SER A 281 36.06 26.26 -1.09
CA SER A 281 37.05 25.54 -1.91
C SER A 281 37.27 24.09 -1.45
N THR A 282 37.10 23.81 -0.15
CA THR A 282 37.22 22.46 0.41
C THR A 282 36.09 21.55 -0.06
N PHE A 283 34.87 22.09 -0.16
CA PHE A 283 33.71 21.37 -0.68
C PHE A 283 33.94 20.94 -2.14
N LEU A 284 34.32 21.89 -3.01
CA LEU A 284 34.58 21.61 -4.43
C LEU A 284 35.69 20.57 -4.62
N TYR A 285 36.77 20.66 -3.83
CA TYR A 285 37.87 19.71 -3.90
C TYR A 285 37.45 18.29 -3.47
N LEU A 286 36.78 18.14 -2.32
CA LEU A 286 36.35 16.84 -1.82
C LEU A 286 35.29 16.20 -2.71
N LEU A 287 34.38 17.01 -3.29
CA LEU A 287 33.40 16.56 -4.26
C LEU A 287 34.09 16.00 -5.51
N GLN A 288 35.06 16.72 -6.07
CA GLN A 288 35.84 16.24 -7.23
C GLN A 288 36.60 14.95 -6.90
N VAL A 289 37.31 14.89 -5.77
CA VAL A 289 38.07 13.71 -5.35
C VAL A 289 37.16 12.49 -5.17
N GLY A 290 35.98 12.67 -4.56
CA GLY A 290 35.05 11.57 -4.35
C GLY A 290 34.39 11.10 -5.64
N TYR A 291 34.04 11.99 -6.57
CA TYR A 291 33.53 11.59 -7.89
C TYR A 291 34.60 10.96 -8.80
N GLU A 292 35.87 11.37 -8.68
CA GLU A 292 36.98 10.63 -9.31
C GLU A 292 37.11 9.21 -8.75
N HIS A 293 36.81 9.02 -7.47
CA HIS A 293 36.80 7.69 -6.85
C HIS A 293 35.61 6.87 -7.35
N PHE A 294 34.42 7.49 -7.43
CA PHE A 294 33.23 6.89 -8.00
C PHE A 294 33.49 6.39 -9.42
N THR A 295 33.94 7.27 -10.32
CA THR A 295 34.22 6.91 -11.73
C THR A 295 35.25 5.80 -11.88
N LYS A 296 36.28 5.75 -11.04
CA LYS A 296 37.23 4.62 -11.01
C LYS A 296 36.57 3.32 -10.57
N HIS A 297 35.70 3.35 -9.57
CA HIS A 297 34.96 2.17 -9.09
C HIS A 297 33.94 1.67 -10.12
N THR A 298 33.21 2.55 -10.80
CA THR A 298 32.27 2.19 -11.88
C THR A 298 33.00 1.53 -13.06
N VAL A 299 34.15 2.09 -13.47
CA VAL A 299 34.97 1.54 -14.56
C VAL A 299 35.60 0.19 -14.20
N MET A 300 35.84 -0.10 -12.92
CA MET A 300 36.34 -1.42 -12.47
C MET A 300 35.22 -2.45 -12.23
N ALA A 301 33.96 -2.01 -12.12
CA ALA A 301 32.80 -2.87 -11.91
C ALA A 301 32.12 -3.35 -13.22
N MET A 302 32.40 -2.68 -14.35
CA MET A 302 32.08 -3.13 -15.72
C MET A 302 33.07 -4.18 -16.22
#